data_AF-A0AAU4UXY4-F1
#
_entry.id   AF-A0AAU4UXY4-F1
#
_cell.length_a   1.000
_cell.length_b   1.000
_cell.length_c   1.000
_cell.angle_alpha   90.00
_cell.angle_beta   90.00
_cell.angle_gamma   90.00
#
_symmetry.space_group_name_H-M   'P 1'
#
loop_
_entity.id
_entity.type
_entity.pdbx_description
1 polymer ?
#
loop_
_entity_poly.entity_id
_entity_poly.type
_entity_poly.pdbx_seq_one_letter_code
_entity_poly.pdbx_strand_id
1 'polypeptide(L)'
;MTAALVGAVAGWAAVALASHARAYCDAGWEAGGRFEMTFLLVLMVPGCAVLALLIAFLSRRLPRWSRPVPVLLVLATVVLVFFASTGTLDGYPGNPERCGPDNVPPWWPGWLPA
;
A
#
# COMPACT_ATOMS: atom_id res chain seq x y z
N MET A 1 -5.34 10.21 -18.69
CA MET A 1 -5.64 8.77 -18.53
C MET A 1 -4.47 8.00 -17.93
N THR A 2 -3.25 8.13 -18.44
CA THR A 2 -2.07 7.43 -17.89
C THR A 2 -1.85 7.66 -16.39
N ALA A 3 -1.92 8.91 -15.91
CA ALA A 3 -1.75 9.22 -14.49
C ALA A 3 -2.78 8.53 -13.59
N ALA A 4 -4.06 8.50 -13.98
CA ALA A 4 -5.12 7.84 -13.21
C ALA A 4 -4.90 6.32 -13.12
N LEU A 5 -4.48 5.68 -14.22
CA LEU A 5 -4.16 4.26 -14.23
C LEU A 5 -2.95 3.94 -13.35
N VAL A 6 -1.90 4.76 -13.41
CA VAL A 6 -0.73 4.61 -12.53
C VAL A 6 -1.13 4.74 -11.06
N GLY A 7 -1.98 5.71 -10.73
CA GLY A 7 -2.55 5.86 -9.40
C GLY A 7 -3.37 4.64 -8.97
N ALA A 8 -4.28 4.15 -9.82
CA ALA A 8 -5.08 2.96 -9.54
C ALA A 8 -4.22 1.72 -9.27
N VAL A 9 -3.17 1.50 -10.08
CA VAL A 9 -2.22 0.41 -9.90
C VAL A 9 -1.45 0.56 -8.58
N ALA A 10 -1.03 1.78 -8.23
CA ALA A 10 -0.37 2.03 -6.94
C ALA A 10 -1.30 1.72 -5.75
N GLY A 11 -2.56 2.15 -5.80
CA GLY A 11 -3.54 1.83 -4.76
C GLY A 11 -3.80 0.34 -4.63
N TRP A 12 -3.91 -0.39 -5.75
CA TRP A 12 -4.02 -1.85 -5.75
C TRP A 12 -2.77 -2.50 -5.17
N ALA A 13 -1.57 -2.06 -5.57
CA ALA A 13 -0.30 -2.60 -5.10
C ALA A 13 -0.12 -2.40 -3.59
N ALA A 14 -0.50 -1.24 -3.05
CA ALA A 14 -0.46 -0.98 -1.61
C ALA A 14 -1.27 -2.02 -0.82
N VAL A 15 -2.51 -2.28 -1.25
CA VAL A 15 -3.39 -3.25 -0.58
C VAL A 15 -2.96 -4.69 -0.85
N ALA A 16 -2.45 -5.00 -2.03
CA ALA A 16 -1.92 -6.34 -2.35
C ALA A 16 -0.69 -6.67 -1.49
N LEU A 17 0.25 -5.73 -1.33
CA LEU A 17 1.42 -5.92 -0.47
C LEU A 17 1.02 -6.11 1.00
N ALA A 18 0.16 -5.23 1.52
CA ALA A 18 -0.29 -5.32 2.91
C ALA A 18 -1.10 -6.60 3.16
N SER A 19 -1.95 -7.02 2.23
CA SER A 19 -2.72 -8.26 2.37
C SER A 19 -1.82 -9.50 2.28
N HIS A 20 -0.77 -9.47 1.46
CA HIS A 20 0.24 -10.53 1.42
C HIS A 20 1.00 -10.65 2.74
N ALA A 21 1.42 -9.53 3.34
CA ALA A 21 2.07 -9.52 4.66
C ALA A 21 1.14 -10.11 5.74
N ARG A 22 -0.10 -9.63 5.83
CA ARG A 22 -1.08 -10.16 6.79
C ARG A 22 -1.38 -11.64 6.57
N ALA A 23 -1.53 -12.08 5.32
CA ALA A 23 -1.81 -13.48 5.01
C ALA A 23 -0.65 -14.42 5.34
N TYR A 24 0.58 -13.91 5.32
CA TYR A 24 1.76 -14.66 5.74
C TYR A 24 1.70 -15.02 7.24
N CYS A 25 1.33 -14.05 8.09
CA CYS A 25 1.19 -14.19 9.54
C CYS A 25 -0.18 -14.71 10.00
N ASP A 26 -0.98 -15.25 9.09
CA ASP A 26 -2.34 -15.78 9.31
C ASP A 26 -3.48 -14.73 9.48
N ALA A 27 -3.15 -13.50 9.85
CA ALA A 27 -4.11 -12.41 10.02
C ALA A 27 -4.94 -12.07 8.77
N GLY A 28 -4.43 -12.39 7.58
CA GLY A 28 -5.14 -12.16 6.31
C GLY A 28 -6.22 -13.20 5.99
N TRP A 29 -6.31 -14.31 6.72
CA TRP A 29 -7.26 -15.39 6.43
C TRP A 29 -8.58 -15.25 7.19
N GLU A 30 -8.61 -14.48 8.28
CA GLU A 30 -9.83 -14.20 9.03
C GLU A 30 -10.83 -13.34 8.25
N ALA A 31 -12.13 -13.55 8.50
CA ALA A 31 -13.19 -12.81 7.83
C ALA A 31 -13.08 -11.29 8.06
N GLY A 32 -12.70 -10.88 9.29
CA GLY A 32 -12.50 -9.46 9.63
C GLY A 32 -11.36 -8.82 8.83
N GLY A 33 -10.18 -9.45 8.83
CA GLY A 33 -9.03 -8.97 8.07
C GLY A 33 -9.28 -8.91 6.56
N ARG A 34 -9.97 -9.91 5.98
CA ARG A 34 -10.35 -9.89 4.56
C ARG A 34 -11.34 -8.77 4.24
N PHE A 35 -12.34 -8.55 5.10
CA PHE A 35 -13.32 -7.49 4.90
C PHE A 35 -12.65 -6.11 4.94
N GLU A 36 -11.80 -5.86 5.95
CA GLU A 36 -11.04 -4.63 6.07
C GLU A 36 -10.20 -4.36 4.81
N MET A 37 -9.41 -5.34 4.36
CA MET A 37 -8.57 -5.17 3.17
C MET A 37 -9.38 -5.01 1.89
N THR A 38 -10.54 -5.67 1.76
CA THR A 38 -11.45 -5.48 0.61
C THR A 38 -12.02 -4.06 0.61
N PHE A 39 -12.42 -3.55 1.77
CA PHE A 39 -12.92 -2.19 1.92
C PHE A 39 -11.81 -1.15 1.60
N LEU A 40 -10.61 -1.35 2.13
CA LEU A 40 -9.46 -0.50 1.83
C LEU A 40 -9.07 -0.55 0.35
N LEU A 41 -9.22 -1.67 -0.35
CA LEU A 41 -9.01 -1.77 -1.79
C LEU A 41 -9.96 -0.85 -2.57
N VAL A 42 -11.25 -0.90 -2.22
CA VAL A 42 -12.30 -0.07 -2.84
C VAL A 42 -12.04 1.41 -2.63
N LEU A 43 -11.39 1.81 -1.53
CA LEU A 43 -11.01 3.20 -1.26
C LEU A 43 -9.67 3.60 -1.90
N MET A 44 -8.64 2.76 -1.77
CA MET A 44 -7.26 3.10 -2.17
C MET A 44 -7.10 3.20 -3.68
N VAL A 45 -7.77 2.35 -4.46
CA VAL A 45 -7.69 2.38 -5.93
C VAL A 45 -8.20 3.70 -6.51
N PRO A 46 -9.46 4.13 -6.26
CA PRO A 46 -9.93 5.42 -6.76
C PRO A 46 -9.23 6.60 -6.06
N GLY A 47 -8.90 6.48 -4.77
CA GLY A 47 -8.18 7.53 -4.03
C GLY A 47 -6.82 7.85 -4.65
N CYS A 48 -6.01 6.83 -4.93
CA CYS A 48 -4.71 7.00 -5.58
C CYS A 48 -4.85 7.46 -7.04
N ALA A 49 -5.89 7.02 -7.77
CA ALA A 49 -6.18 7.51 -9.12
C ALA A 49 -6.47 9.02 -9.15
N VAL A 50 -7.32 9.49 -8.23
CA VAL A 50 -7.62 10.93 -8.06
C VAL A 50 -6.37 11.70 -7.64
N LEU A 51 -5.62 11.18 -6.65
CA LEU A 51 -4.37 11.80 -6.20
C LEU A 51 -3.38 11.96 -7.36
N ALA A 52 -3.18 10.93 -8.17
CA ALA A 52 -2.29 10.99 -9.33
C ALA A 52 -2.73 12.04 -10.36
N LEU A 53 -4.04 12.20 -10.59
CA LEU A 53 -4.58 13.25 -11.45
C LEU A 53 -4.33 14.66 -10.88
N LEU A 54 -4.51 14.84 -9.57
CA LEU A 54 -4.25 16.11 -8.89
C LEU A 54 -2.76 16.47 -8.97
N ILE A 55 -1.86 15.55 -8.65
CA ILE A 55 -0.41 15.80 -8.75
C ILE A 55 0.01 16.07 -10.20
N ALA A 56 -0.53 15.33 -11.17
CA ALA A 56 -0.28 15.58 -12.57
C ALA A 56 -0.81 16.96 -13.02
N PHE A 57 -1.94 17.42 -12.47
CA PHE A 57 -2.47 18.76 -12.70
C PHE A 57 -1.55 19.85 -12.16
N LEU A 58 -1.14 19.73 -10.89
CA LEU A 58 -0.23 20.68 -10.25
C LEU A 58 1.14 20.72 -10.94
N SER A 59 1.58 19.58 -11.47
CA SER A 59 2.85 19.44 -12.18
C SER A 59 2.83 19.90 -13.64
N ARG A 60 1.71 20.41 -14.18
CA ARG A 60 1.59 20.80 -15.60
C ARG A 60 2.60 21.88 -16.03
N ARG A 61 3.07 22.70 -15.09
CA ARG A 61 4.06 23.77 -15.34
C ARG A 61 5.50 23.25 -15.42
N LEU A 62 5.76 22.02 -15.01
CA LEU A 62 7.09 21.41 -15.08
C LEU A 62 7.49 21.06 -16.53
N PRO A 63 8.80 21.00 -16.83
CA PRO A 63 9.33 20.44 -18.07
C PRO A 63 8.76 19.04 -18.34
N ARG A 64 8.46 18.71 -19.60
CA ARG A 64 7.77 17.47 -19.97
C ARG A 64 8.42 16.20 -19.42
N TRP A 65 9.75 16.17 -19.38
CA TRP A 65 10.53 15.02 -18.90
C TRP A 65 10.46 14.82 -17.37
N SER A 66 10.23 15.88 -16.59
CA SER A 66 10.16 15.79 -15.12
C SER A 66 8.74 15.72 -14.57
N ARG A 67 7.71 15.96 -15.40
CA ARG A 67 6.28 15.82 -15.03
C ARG A 67 5.88 14.52 -14.33
N PRO A 68 6.40 13.33 -14.69
CA PRO A 68 6.00 12.10 -13.99
C PRO A 68 6.64 11.97 -12.60
N VAL A 69 7.74 12.66 -12.32
CA VAL A 69 8.54 12.46 -11.09
C VAL A 69 7.70 12.74 -9.83
N PRO A 70 6.97 13.86 -9.70
CA PRO A 70 6.16 14.10 -8.49
C PRO A 70 5.06 13.05 -8.30
N VAL A 71 4.43 12.60 -9.39
CA VAL A 71 3.39 11.57 -9.34
C VAL A 71 3.97 10.26 -8.80
N LEU A 72 5.10 9.81 -9.35
CA LEU A 72 5.75 8.57 -8.94
C LEU A 72 6.25 8.63 -7.50
N LEU A 73 6.87 9.75 -7.09
CA LEU A 73 7.35 9.93 -5.72
C LEU A 73 6.21 9.91 -4.69
N VAL A 74 5.12 10.64 -4.96
CA VAL A 74 3.96 10.67 -4.06
C VAL A 74 3.32 9.30 -3.97
N LEU A 75 3.08 8.62 -5.10
CA LEU A 75 2.47 7.29 -5.09
C LEU A 75 3.36 6.24 -4.42
N ALA A 76 4.67 6.24 -4.68
CA ALA A 76 5.61 5.35 -3.99
C ALA A 76 5.58 5.59 -2.48
N THR A 77 5.55 6.85 -2.05
CA THR A 77 5.44 7.20 -0.63
C THR A 77 4.14 6.69 -0.03
N VAL A 78 3.00 6.88 -0.70
CA VAL A 78 1.70 6.39 -0.24
C VAL A 78 1.70 4.86 -0.12
N VAL A 79 2.24 4.15 -1.11
CA VAL A 79 2.35 2.68 -1.08
C VAL A 79 3.19 2.23 0.11
N LEU A 80 4.36 2.82 0.31
CA LEU A 80 5.27 2.45 1.39
C LEU A 80 4.68 2.74 2.76
N VAL A 81 4.10 3.92 2.95
CA VAL A 81 3.47 4.32 4.22
C VAL A 81 2.29 3.43 4.54
N PHE A 82 1.41 3.19 3.57
CA PHE A 82 0.26 2.30 3.76
C PHE A 82 0.70 0.87 4.06
N PHE A 83 1.69 0.36 3.33
CA PHE A 83 2.23 -0.97 3.55
C PHE A 83 2.82 -1.09 4.97
N ALA A 84 3.62 -0.12 5.40
CA ALA A 84 4.20 -0.09 6.74
C ALA A 84 3.15 0.00 7.86
N SER A 85 2.10 0.82 7.67
CA SER A 85 1.09 1.02 8.73
C SER A 85 0.06 -0.10 8.83
N THR A 86 -0.11 -0.88 7.76
CA THR A 86 -1.27 -1.78 7.60
C THR A 86 -0.84 -3.23 7.39
N GLY A 87 0.40 -3.47 6.94
CA GLY A 87 0.90 -4.81 6.62
C GLY A 87 1.19 -5.69 7.83
N THR A 88 1.49 -5.06 8.97
CA THR A 88 1.80 -5.69 10.26
C THR A 88 0.70 -5.34 11.25
N LEU A 89 0.22 -6.33 12.00
CA LEU A 89 -0.82 -6.14 13.02
C LEU A 89 -0.19 -6.44 14.38
N ASP A 90 0.41 -5.43 14.99
CA ASP A 90 1.02 -5.60 16.31
C ASP A 90 0.00 -6.12 17.34
N GLY A 91 0.44 -7.06 18.16
CA GLY A 91 -0.39 -7.71 19.19
C GLY A 91 -1.47 -8.68 18.69
N TYR A 92 -1.59 -8.92 17.37
CA TYR A 92 -2.48 -9.96 16.85
C TYR A 92 -1.94 -11.36 17.17
N PRO A 93 -2.75 -12.30 17.68
CA PRO A 93 -2.32 -13.68 17.93
C PRO A 93 -2.22 -14.45 16.60
N GLY A 94 -1.21 -14.13 15.79
CA GLY A 94 -0.93 -14.79 14.52
C GLY A 94 -0.32 -16.18 14.70
N ASN A 95 0.01 -16.82 13.58
CA ASN A 95 0.66 -18.13 13.62
C ASN A 95 2.12 -18.00 14.13
N PRO A 96 2.44 -18.51 15.33
CA PRO A 96 3.75 -18.34 15.95
C PRO A 96 4.87 -19.11 15.23
N GLU A 97 4.52 -20.06 14.37
CA GLU A 97 5.49 -20.80 13.54
C GLU A 97 5.95 -19.98 12.33
N ARG A 98 5.19 -18.95 11.93
CA ARG A 98 5.48 -18.11 10.75
C ARG A 98 5.95 -16.70 11.11
N CYS A 99 5.35 -16.11 12.14
CA CYS A 99 5.68 -14.75 12.59
C CYS A 99 5.83 -14.72 14.11
N GLY A 100 6.72 -13.85 14.59
CA GLY A 100 6.86 -13.56 16.02
C GLY A 100 5.68 -12.72 16.55
N PRO A 101 5.74 -12.32 17.84
CA PRO A 101 4.69 -11.52 18.49
C PRO A 101 4.37 -10.21 17.75
N ASP A 102 5.36 -9.65 17.05
CA ASP A 102 5.26 -8.38 16.34
C ASP A 102 4.56 -8.53 14.96
N ASN A 103 4.15 -9.74 14.56
CA ASN A 103 3.48 -10.06 13.28
C ASN A 103 4.22 -9.53 12.03
N VAL A 104 5.55 -9.51 12.08
CA VAL A 104 6.40 -9.10 10.97
C VAL A 104 6.88 -10.33 10.20
N PRO A 105 6.61 -10.42 8.88
CA PRO A 105 7.15 -11.48 8.04
C PRO A 105 8.69 -11.42 7.98
N PRO A 106 9.40 -12.55 7.86
CA PRO A 106 10.86 -12.59 7.83
C PRO A 106 11.48 -11.93 6.59
N TRP A 107 10.69 -11.74 5.53
CA TRP A 107 11.09 -11.04 4.31
C TRP A 107 10.81 -9.53 4.36
N TRP A 108 10.28 -9.02 5.47
CA TRP A 108 10.00 -7.60 5.64
C TRP A 108 11.29 -6.77 5.45
N PRO A 109 11.25 -5.65 4.72
CA PRO A 109 12.44 -4.84 4.52
C PRO A 109 12.95 -4.25 5.83
N GLY A 110 14.20 -4.55 6.22
CA GLY A 110 14.75 -4.10 7.51
C GLY A 110 14.91 -2.58 7.70
N TRP A 111 14.72 -1.80 6.63
CA TRP A 111 14.70 -0.33 6.69
C TRP A 111 13.28 0.25 6.84
N LEU A 112 12.24 -0.57 6.65
CA LEU A 112 10.84 -0.13 6.71
C LEU A 112 10.30 -0.42 8.12
N PRO A 113 9.71 0.58 8.82
CA PRO A 113 9.09 0.34 10.11
C PRO A 113 7.95 -0.67 9.99
N ALA A 114 7.75 -1.44 11.05
CA ALA A 114 6.71 -2.45 11.20
C ALA A 114 5.83 -2.12 12.41
#